data_AF-X0VLU5-F1
#
_entry.id   AF-X0VLU5-F1
#
_cell.length_a   1.000
_cell.length_b   1.000
_cell.length_c   1.000
_cell.angle_alpha   90.00
_cell.angle_beta   90.00
_cell.angle_gamma   90.00
#
_symmetry.space_group_name_H-M   'P 1'
#
loop_
_entity.id
_entity.type
_entity.pdbx_description
1 polymer ?
#
loop_
_entity_poly.entity_id
_entity_poly.type
_entity_poly.pdbx_seq_one_letter_code
_entity_poly.pdbx_strand_id
1 'polypeptide(L)'
;MNKIDKFRSNQCRNFDSCSASLCPLDLEHLKIGIWYPDEEICRKKTVPDWIRRQRKIAKKTRDPNSYFTYPMLNHDCIIGKGMVGLEPNSDLPEEPQLKNWYKKHPP
;
A
#
# COMPACT_ATOMS: atom_id res chain seq x y z
N MET A 1 -3.77 15.56 19.46
CA MET A 1 -2.80 14.89 18.57
C MET A 1 -3.30 13.47 18.37
N ASN A 2 -4.24 13.28 17.45
CA ASN A 2 -4.93 12.00 17.29
C ASN A 2 -4.01 11.06 16.53
N LYS A 3 -3.47 10.07 17.25
CA LYS A 3 -2.77 8.94 16.65
C LYS A 3 -3.81 8.17 15.86
N ILE A 4 -3.73 8.24 14.53
CA ILE A 4 -4.48 7.38 13.62
C ILE A 4 -4.29 5.94 14.10
N ASP A 5 -5.41 5.27 14.35
CA ASP A 5 -5.46 3.94 14.93
C ASP A 5 -4.56 2.99 14.14
N LYS A 6 -3.56 2.43 14.84
CA LYS A 6 -2.58 1.52 14.25
C LYS A 6 -3.28 0.19 14.00
N PHE A 7 -3.72 -0.03 12.76
CA PHE A 7 -4.36 -1.27 12.28
C PHE A 7 -3.36 -2.44 12.26
N ARG A 8 -3.15 -3.07 13.42
CA ARG A 8 -2.19 -4.18 13.61
C ARG A 8 -2.75 -5.19 14.60
N SER A 9 -2.54 -6.47 14.31
CA SER A 9 -2.81 -7.54 15.26
C SER A 9 -1.86 -7.48 16.46
N ASN A 10 -2.43 -7.49 17.68
CA ASN A 10 -1.71 -7.59 18.96
C ASN A 10 -0.92 -8.91 19.13
N GLN A 11 -1.20 -9.91 18.30
CA GLN A 11 -0.46 -11.18 18.26
C GLN A 11 0.83 -11.09 17.43
N CYS A 12 1.09 -9.95 16.77
CA CYS A 12 2.31 -9.74 16.01
C CYS A 12 3.50 -9.51 16.96
N ARG A 13 4.55 -10.32 16.85
CA ARG A 13 5.82 -10.10 17.59
C ARG A 13 6.43 -8.71 17.37
N ASN A 14 6.11 -8.06 16.26
CA ASN A 14 6.59 -6.72 15.93
C ASN A 14 5.56 -5.62 16.24
N PHE A 15 4.50 -5.89 16.99
CA PHE A 15 3.39 -4.96 17.24
C PHE A 15 3.86 -3.59 17.74
N ASP A 16 4.71 -3.58 18.77
CA ASP A 16 5.20 -2.34 19.39
C ASP A 16 6.21 -1.57 18.52
N SER A 17 6.89 -2.26 17.60
CA SER A 17 8.04 -1.71 16.87
C SER A 17 7.81 -1.48 15.38
N CYS A 18 6.74 -2.05 14.80
CA CYS A 18 6.44 -1.90 13.38
C CYS A 18 5.47 -0.75 13.22
N SER A 19 5.74 0.25 12.38
CA SER A 19 4.82 1.37 12.13
C SER A 19 3.97 1.25 10.85
N ALA A 20 4.01 0.12 10.16
CA ALA A 20 3.37 -0.06 8.86
C ALA A 20 1.85 0.22 8.86
N SER A 21 1.41 0.95 7.83
CA SER A 21 0.01 1.35 7.60
C SER A 21 -0.85 0.19 7.09
N LEU A 22 -0.25 -0.74 6.33
CA LEU A 22 -0.89 -1.99 5.90
C LEU A 22 -0.23 -3.19 6.59
N CYS A 23 -1.05 -3.98 7.28
CA CYS A 23 -0.59 -5.14 8.05
C CYS A 23 -1.15 -6.45 7.45
N PRO A 24 -0.30 -7.46 7.15
CA PRO A 24 -0.77 -8.74 6.64
C PRO A 24 -1.51 -9.60 7.69
N LEU A 25 -1.53 -9.18 8.95
CA LEU A 25 -2.30 -9.82 10.02
C LEU A 25 -3.59 -9.07 10.36
N ASP A 26 -3.85 -7.92 9.73
CA ASP A 26 -5.06 -7.13 9.95
C ASP A 26 -5.89 -7.11 8.66
N LEU A 27 -6.62 -8.20 8.42
CA LEU A 27 -7.39 -8.39 7.19
C LEU A 27 -8.64 -7.50 7.13
N GLU A 28 -9.14 -7.06 8.28
CA GLU A 28 -10.33 -6.20 8.39
C GLU A 28 -10.04 -4.83 7.79
N HIS A 29 -8.94 -4.21 8.20
CA HIS A 29 -8.56 -2.87 7.76
C HIS A 29 -7.80 -2.86 6.43
N LEU A 30 -7.28 -4.00 5.99
CA LEU A 30 -6.53 -4.12 4.75
C LEU A 30 -7.30 -3.61 3.52
N LYS A 31 -8.62 -3.82 3.48
CA LYS A 31 -9.45 -3.45 2.30
C LYS A 31 -9.67 -1.94 2.14
N ILE A 32 -9.66 -1.20 3.26
CA ILE A 32 -9.89 0.25 3.29
C ILE A 32 -8.59 1.04 3.50
N GLY A 33 -7.49 0.34 3.78
CA GLY A 33 -6.19 0.95 4.02
C GLY A 33 -5.53 1.46 2.75
N ILE A 34 -4.82 2.58 2.91
CA ILE A 34 -3.92 3.15 1.92
C ILE A 34 -2.48 3.09 2.43
N TRP A 35 -1.52 3.19 1.51
CA TRP A 35 -0.10 3.24 1.83
C TRP A 35 0.62 4.23 0.92
N TYR A 36 1.45 5.08 1.52
CA TYR A 36 2.35 5.97 0.78
C TYR A 36 3.75 5.35 0.69
N PRO A 37 4.47 5.51 -0.45
CA PRO A 37 5.79 4.89 -0.64
C PRO A 37 6.88 5.19 0.39
N ASP A 38 6.77 6.29 1.12
CA ASP A 38 7.69 6.72 2.18
C ASP A 38 7.31 6.16 3.57
N GLU A 39 6.12 5.59 3.71
CA GLU A 39 5.68 4.94 4.95
C GLU A 39 6.36 3.58 5.17
N GLU A 40 6.43 3.17 6.43
CA GLU A 40 6.99 1.88 6.78
C GLU A 40 6.21 0.73 6.13
N ILE A 41 6.95 -0.24 5.57
CA ILE A 41 6.39 -1.51 5.09
C ILE A 41 6.63 -2.59 6.14
N CYS A 42 5.69 -3.53 6.29
CA CYS A 42 5.84 -4.67 7.20
C CYS A 42 7.21 -5.38 7.01
N ARG A 43 7.95 -5.56 8.11
CA ARG A 43 9.31 -6.13 8.14
C ARG A 43 9.36 -7.64 8.34
N LYS A 44 8.20 -8.32 8.45
CA LYS A 44 8.17 -9.78 8.55
C LYS A 44 8.93 -10.44 7.39
N LYS A 45 9.62 -11.55 7.70
CA LYS A 45 10.38 -12.33 6.71
C LYS A 45 9.42 -13.06 5.75
N THR A 46 8.51 -13.84 6.32
CA THR A 46 7.45 -14.53 5.58
C THR A 46 6.25 -13.60 5.46
N VAL A 47 5.98 -13.13 4.24
CA VAL A 47 4.94 -12.16 3.93
C VAL A 47 4.25 -12.52 2.61
N PRO A 48 2.98 -12.13 2.42
CA PRO A 48 2.28 -12.29 1.15
C PRO A 48 2.91 -11.44 0.04
N ASP A 49 2.60 -11.79 -1.22
CA ASP A 49 3.21 -11.16 -2.39
C ASP A 49 2.94 -9.66 -2.51
N TRP A 50 1.77 -9.19 -2.06
CA TRP A 50 1.43 -7.76 -2.08
C TRP A 50 2.39 -6.91 -1.21
N ILE A 51 2.91 -7.46 -0.10
CA ILE A 51 3.97 -6.80 0.70
C ILE A 51 5.27 -6.74 -0.09
N ARG A 52 5.60 -7.80 -0.83
CA ARG A 52 6.80 -7.81 -1.71
C ARG A 52 6.64 -6.78 -2.83
N ARG A 53 5.42 -6.60 -3.35
CA ARG A 53 5.09 -5.54 -4.33
C ARG A 53 5.22 -4.15 -3.72
N GLN A 54 4.74 -3.88 -2.50
CA GLN A 54 5.02 -2.62 -1.79
C GLN A 54 6.53 -2.31 -1.77
N ARG A 55 7.36 -3.29 -1.37
CA ARG A 55 8.82 -3.11 -1.32
C ARG A 55 9.44 -2.82 -2.69
N LYS A 56 8.89 -3.38 -3.77
CA LYS A 56 9.32 -3.09 -5.14
C LYS A 56 8.88 -1.68 -5.57
N ILE A 57 7.61 -1.33 -5.31
CA ILE A 57 7.05 -0.01 -5.64
C ILE A 57 7.79 1.10 -4.91
N ALA A 58 8.08 0.95 -3.61
CA ALA A 58 8.84 1.96 -2.84
C ALA A 58 10.20 2.30 -3.47
N LYS A 59 10.86 1.32 -4.11
CA LYS A 59 12.14 1.52 -4.81
C LYS A 59 12.03 2.10 -6.21
N LYS A 60 10.82 2.11 -6.77
CA LYS A 60 10.56 2.41 -8.20
C LYS A 60 9.55 3.53 -8.41
N THR A 61 8.89 3.99 -7.35
CA THR A 61 7.94 5.10 -7.41
C THR A 61 8.63 6.35 -7.93
N ARG A 62 7.92 7.11 -8.76
CA ARG A 62 8.34 8.47 -9.12
C ARG A 62 7.73 9.50 -8.18
N ASP A 63 6.61 9.18 -7.56
CA ASP A 63 5.83 10.11 -6.76
C ASP A 63 5.54 9.51 -5.37
N PRO A 64 6.29 9.91 -4.33
CA PRO A 64 6.06 9.46 -2.98
C PRO A 64 4.79 10.05 -2.34
N ASN A 65 4.20 11.11 -2.92
CA ASN A 65 2.98 11.73 -2.40
C ASN A 65 1.70 11.09 -2.96
N SER A 66 1.84 10.12 -3.88
CA SER A 66 0.73 9.30 -4.36
C SER A 66 0.55 8.07 -3.46
N TYR A 67 -0.68 7.62 -3.26
CA TYR A 67 -0.98 6.46 -2.41
C TYR A 67 -1.34 5.22 -3.22
N PHE A 68 -1.13 4.06 -2.63
CA PHE A 68 -1.52 2.77 -3.20
C PHE A 68 -2.51 2.08 -2.26
N THR A 69 -3.57 1.53 -2.83
CA THR A 69 -4.58 0.74 -2.12
C THR A 69 -4.23 -0.74 -2.15
N TYR A 70 -4.82 -1.54 -1.26
CA TYR A 70 -4.63 -2.99 -1.29
C TYR A 70 -4.97 -3.64 -2.65
N PRO A 71 -6.08 -3.29 -3.34
CA PRO A 71 -6.35 -3.79 -4.68
C PRO A 71 -5.20 -3.57 -5.68
N MET A 72 -4.56 -2.40 -5.69
CA MET A 72 -3.39 -2.12 -6.56
C MET A 72 -2.18 -2.98 -6.19
N LEU A 73 -1.93 -3.16 -4.89
CA LEU A 73 -0.81 -3.95 -4.39
C LEU A 73 -1.01 -5.45 -4.61
N ASN A 74 -2.26 -5.91 -4.64
CA ASN A 74 -2.61 -7.30 -4.90
C ASN A 74 -2.78 -7.60 -6.39
N HIS A 75 -2.89 -6.57 -7.24
CA HIS A 75 -3.01 -6.70 -8.68
C HIS A 75 -1.76 -7.33 -9.30
N ASP A 76 -1.97 -8.28 -10.20
CA ASP A 76 -0.87 -8.84 -10.96
C ASP A 76 -0.53 -7.89 -12.10
N CYS A 77 0.69 -7.35 -12.08
CA CYS A 77 1.21 -6.45 -13.10
C CYS A 77 2.73 -6.32 -12.95
N ILE A 78 3.39 -5.82 -13.99
CA ILE A 78 4.83 -5.55 -13.97
C ILE A 78 5.11 -4.26 -13.20
N ILE A 79 5.78 -4.39 -12.05
CA ILE A 79 6.28 -3.24 -11.27
C ILE A 79 7.57 -2.71 -11.90
N GLY A 80 7.42 -1.65 -12.71
CA GLY A 80 8.49 -1.01 -13.47
C GLY A 80 9.01 0.30 -12.86
N LYS A 81 9.95 0.97 -13.54
CA LYS A 81 10.44 2.30 -13.15
C LYS A 81 9.33 3.33 -13.36
N GLY A 82 9.14 4.22 -12.40
CA GLY A 82 8.22 5.34 -12.52
C GLY A 82 6.78 5.03 -12.12
N MET A 83 6.58 4.06 -11.22
CA MET A 83 5.26 3.80 -10.65
C MET A 83 4.69 5.08 -10.02
N VAL A 84 3.40 5.29 -10.19
CA VAL A 84 2.64 6.37 -9.54
C VAL A 84 1.34 5.76 -9.03
N GLY A 85 0.98 6.13 -7.81
CA GLY A 85 -0.25 5.72 -7.16
C GLY A 85 -1.45 6.56 -7.59
N LEU A 86 -2.46 6.61 -6.73
CA LEU A 86 -3.61 7.50 -6.84
C LEU A 86 -3.28 8.85 -6.20
N GLU A 87 -3.93 9.91 -6.68
CA GLU A 87 -3.75 11.28 -6.23
C GLU A 87 -4.70 11.57 -5.05
N PRO A 88 -4.18 11.90 -3.84
CA PRO A 88 -5.00 12.15 -2.65
C PRO A 88 -5.91 13.37 -2.76
N ASN A 89 -5.51 14.41 -3.48
CA ASN A 89 -6.26 15.66 -3.59
C ASN A 89 -6.89 15.84 -4.98
N SER A 90 -7.24 14.74 -5.63
CA SER A 90 -7.88 14.78 -6.95
C SER A 90 -9.36 15.16 -6.84
N ASP A 91 -9.86 15.95 -7.80
CA ASP A 91 -11.30 16.16 -7.98
C ASP A 91 -12.02 14.85 -8.40
N LEU A 92 -11.28 13.85 -8.87
CA LEU A 92 -11.82 12.54 -9.20
C LEU A 92 -11.90 11.64 -7.97
N PRO A 93 -13.05 10.97 -7.72
CA PRO A 93 -13.14 9.92 -6.71
C PRO A 93 -12.10 8.80 -6.93
N GLU A 94 -11.81 8.03 -5.88
CA GLU A 94 -10.84 6.92 -5.94
C GLU A 94 -11.16 5.91 -7.06
N GLU A 95 -12.43 5.52 -7.22
CA GLU A 95 -12.83 4.50 -8.17
C GLU A 95 -12.43 4.80 -9.64
N PRO A 96 -12.73 5.98 -10.22
CA PRO A 96 -12.20 6.37 -11.52
C PRO A 96 -10.68 6.35 -11.61
N GLN A 97 -9.97 6.81 -10.58
CA GLN A 97 -8.52 6.80 -10.55
C GLN A 97 -7.98 5.36 -10.59
N LEU A 98 -8.56 4.47 -9.79
CA LEU A 98 -8.21 3.05 -9.72
C LEU A 98 -8.47 2.34 -11.06
N LYS A 99 -9.61 2.60 -11.70
CA LYS A 99 -9.92 2.08 -13.06
C LYS A 99 -8.87 2.53 -14.08
N ASN A 100 -8.46 3.79 -14.03
CA ASN A 100 -7.41 4.30 -14.91
C ASN A 100 -6.04 3.70 -14.59
N TRP A 101 -5.76 3.44 -13.31
CA TRP A 101 -4.53 2.78 -12.89
C TRP A 101 -4.44 1.35 -13.43
N TYR A 102 -5.52 0.56 -13.38
CA TYR A 102 -5.54 -0.78 -13.97
C TYR A 102 -5.32 -0.78 -15.49
N LYS A 103 -5.89 0.19 -16.21
CA LYS A 103 -5.65 0.32 -17.66
C LYS A 103 -4.18 0.57 -17.99
N LYS A 104 -3.46 1.29 -17.13
CA LYS A 104 -2.02 1.57 -17.29
C LYS A 104 -1.13 0.41 -16.84
N HIS A 105 -1.64 -0.47 -15.99
CA HIS A 105 -0.91 -1.60 -15.41
C HIS A 105 -1.70 -2.90 -15.66
N PRO A 106 -1.80 -3.36 -16.92
CA PRO A 106 -2.39 -4.66 -17.21
C PRO A 106 -1.57 -5.80 -16.58
N PRO A 107 -2.18 -6.98 -16.38
CA PRO A 107 -1.48 -8.21 -16.00
C PRO A 107 -0.32 -8.57 -16.93
#